data_AF-A0A938KKP2-F1
#
_entry.id   AF-A0A938KKP2-F1
#
_cell.length_a   1.000
_cell.length_b   1.000
_cell.length_c   1.000
_cell.angle_alpha   90.00
_cell.angle_beta   90.00
_cell.angle_gamma   90.00
#
_symmetry.space_group_name_H-M   'P 1'
#
loop_
_entity.id
_entity.type
_entity.pdbx_description
1 polymer ?
#
loop_
_entity_poly.entity_id
_entity_poly.type
_entity_poly.pdbx_seq_one_letter_code
_entity_poly.pdbx_strand_id
1 'polypeptide(L)'
;MKTKTLSLGPGVPPEFVAKFGEHVKFALCGWDRLILRGTLRSLFSPRHARGYLCAAGVLLKDFKDWAQALTARISDAAKAAAQQAGRPYQYLVSPDTDKLALAREIAARDRVQRGLVAVFSAVEPCTAVSVRGDRESGRLVPVVQRRKGLHLYHYLCHPTFGLCHARVQTWLPFTVEVWINGREWLAQQMDAAGLVQWSRPARGAGGFFSDQKSLH
;
A
#
# COMPACT_ATOMS: atom_id res chain seq x y z
N MET A 1 36.52 35.93 -1.30
CA MET A 1 36.38 34.46 -1.38
C MET A 1 34.92 34.15 -1.65
N LYS A 2 34.60 33.46 -2.75
CA LYS A 2 33.20 33.11 -3.06
C LYS A 2 32.75 31.99 -2.12
N THR A 3 31.83 32.28 -1.20
CA THR A 3 31.18 31.29 -0.35
C THR A 3 30.49 30.27 -1.25
N LYS A 4 31.00 29.04 -1.30
CA LYS A 4 30.34 27.95 -2.01
C LYS A 4 29.05 27.64 -1.25
N THR A 5 27.93 28.17 -1.70
CA THR A 5 26.62 27.84 -1.15
C THR A 5 26.38 26.35 -1.36
N LEU A 6 26.44 25.58 -0.28
CA LEU A 6 26.04 24.17 -0.28
C LEU A 6 24.56 24.12 -0.68
N SER A 7 24.27 23.58 -1.85
CA SER A 7 22.89 23.24 -2.21
C SER A 7 22.47 22.08 -1.30
N LEU A 8 21.68 22.37 -0.27
CA LEU A 8 21.19 21.38 0.71
C LEU A 8 20.07 20.48 0.17
N GLY A 9 19.86 20.49 -1.15
CA GLY A 9 18.84 19.70 -1.84
C GLY A 9 17.54 20.47 -2.11
N PRO A 10 16.59 19.82 -2.80
CA PRO A 10 15.32 20.43 -3.15
C PRO A 10 14.47 20.72 -1.91
N GLY A 11 13.79 21.88 -1.90
CA GLY A 11 12.86 22.27 -0.84
C GLY A 11 13.47 22.98 0.37
N VAL A 12 14.80 23.19 0.40
CA VAL A 12 15.44 24.01 1.45
C VAL A 12 15.43 25.49 1.02
N PRO A 13 14.81 26.40 1.81
CA PRO A 13 14.78 27.82 1.46
C PRO A 13 16.20 28.44 1.42
N PRO A 14 16.50 29.35 0.47
CA PRO A 14 17.79 30.03 0.40
C PRO A 14 18.16 30.77 1.69
N GLU A 15 17.16 31.34 2.37
CA GLU A 15 17.32 32.05 3.65
C GLU A 15 17.84 31.14 4.76
N PHE A 16 17.39 29.87 4.78
CA PHE A 16 17.89 28.88 5.74
C PHE A 16 19.36 28.56 5.47
N VAL A 17 19.73 28.37 4.21
CA VAL A 17 21.12 28.06 3.82
C VAL A 17 22.03 29.24 4.13
N ALA A 18 21.58 30.47 3.88
CA ALA A 18 22.34 31.67 4.21
C ALA A 18 22.57 31.83 5.72
N LYS A 19 21.57 31.49 6.54
CA LYS A 19 21.64 31.64 8.00
C LYS A 19 22.35 30.50 8.72
N PHE A 20 22.21 29.27 8.24
CA PHE A 20 22.64 28.06 8.96
C PHE A 20 23.58 27.15 8.18
N GLY A 21 23.85 27.43 6.89
CA GLY A 21 24.60 26.53 6.02
C GLY A 21 26.00 26.20 6.52
N GLU A 22 26.67 27.13 7.22
CA GLU A 22 27.98 26.89 7.83
C GLU A 22 27.94 25.85 8.97
N HIS A 23 26.78 25.65 9.59
CA HIS A 23 26.57 24.64 10.64
C HIS A 23 26.11 23.29 10.07
N VAL A 24 25.78 23.20 8.78
CA VAL A 24 25.30 21.97 8.15
C VAL A 24 26.47 21.17 7.60
N LYS A 25 26.71 19.98 8.18
CA LYS A 25 27.80 19.07 7.76
C LYS A 25 27.47 18.28 6.49
N PHE A 26 26.22 17.88 6.32
CA PHE A 26 25.72 17.14 5.16
C PHE A 26 24.19 17.26 5.08
N ALA A 27 23.63 17.01 3.90
CA ALA A 27 22.19 16.91 3.67
C ALA A 27 21.85 15.49 3.19
N LEU A 28 20.79 14.91 3.76
CA LEU A 28 20.24 13.64 3.29
C LEU A 28 18.90 13.89 2.62
N CYS A 29 18.73 13.33 1.42
CA CYS A 29 17.47 13.32 0.71
C CYS A 29 16.96 11.88 0.57
N GLY A 30 15.65 11.72 0.56
CA GLY A 30 15.03 10.42 0.47
C GLY A 30 13.55 10.53 0.13
N TRP A 31 12.95 9.40 -0.19
CA TRP A 31 11.51 9.32 -0.44
C TRP A 31 10.73 9.47 0.86
N ASP A 32 9.62 10.20 0.83
CA ASP A 32 8.65 10.16 1.93
C ASP A 32 7.83 8.86 1.86
N ARG A 33 7.21 8.62 0.71
CA ARG A 33 6.39 7.43 0.42
C ARG A 33 6.73 6.89 -0.95
N LEU A 34 6.89 5.58 -1.05
CA LEU A 34 7.01 4.88 -2.32
C LEU A 34 5.82 3.93 -2.47
N ILE A 35 5.10 4.03 -3.59
CA ILE A 35 3.99 3.12 -3.91
C ILE A 35 4.31 2.43 -5.23
N LEU A 36 4.45 1.12 -5.18
CA LEU A 36 4.60 0.27 -6.35
C LEU A 36 3.23 -0.32 -6.70
N ARG A 37 2.80 -0.17 -7.95
CA ARG A 37 1.46 -0.60 -8.37
C ARG A 37 1.51 -1.63 -9.50
N GLY A 38 1.01 -2.83 -9.21
CA GLY A 38 0.78 -3.91 -10.16
C GLY A 38 -0.69 -3.96 -10.60
N THR A 39 -0.93 -4.02 -11.91
CA THR A 39 -2.28 -4.13 -12.48
C THR A 39 -2.30 -5.04 -13.70
N LEU A 40 -3.39 -5.80 -13.86
CA LEU A 40 -3.73 -6.47 -15.11
C LEU A 40 -4.37 -5.47 -16.07
N ARG A 41 -3.54 -4.61 -16.68
CA ARG A 41 -3.99 -3.42 -17.45
C ARG A 41 -5.04 -3.73 -18.51
N SER A 42 -4.89 -4.85 -19.22
CA SER A 42 -5.83 -5.26 -20.27
C SER A 42 -7.26 -5.39 -19.73
N LEU A 43 -7.45 -5.81 -18.48
CA LEU A 43 -8.76 -5.99 -17.87
C LEU A 43 -9.47 -4.65 -17.55
N PHE A 44 -8.80 -3.51 -17.67
CA PHE A 44 -9.42 -2.19 -17.59
C PHE A 44 -10.12 -1.77 -18.90
N SER A 45 -10.08 -2.61 -19.92
CA SER A 45 -10.83 -2.41 -21.16
C SER A 45 -11.97 -3.45 -21.27
N PRO A 46 -13.24 -3.03 -21.43
CA PRO A 46 -14.37 -3.96 -21.62
C PRO A 46 -14.14 -5.00 -22.72
N ARG A 47 -13.55 -4.57 -23.85
CA ARG A 47 -13.22 -5.44 -24.99
C ARG A 47 -12.24 -6.54 -24.59
N HIS A 48 -11.14 -6.18 -23.94
CA HIS A 48 -10.12 -7.14 -23.53
C HIS A 48 -10.56 -7.99 -22.34
N ALA A 49 -11.37 -7.46 -21.43
CA ALA A 49 -12.02 -8.24 -20.39
C ALA A 49 -12.93 -9.32 -20.99
N ARG A 50 -13.69 -9.01 -22.05
CA ARG A 50 -14.44 -10.02 -22.82
C ARG A 50 -13.52 -11.08 -23.42
N GLY A 51 -12.43 -10.66 -24.05
CA GLY A 51 -11.45 -11.59 -24.64
C GLY A 51 -10.83 -12.52 -23.59
N TYR A 52 -10.47 -11.98 -22.44
CA TYR A 52 -9.94 -12.75 -21.31
C TYR A 52 -10.97 -13.77 -20.78
N LEU A 53 -12.22 -13.36 -20.56
CA LEU A 53 -13.27 -14.26 -20.08
C LEU A 53 -13.54 -15.39 -21.09
N CYS A 54 -13.51 -15.08 -22.39
CA CYS A 54 -13.63 -16.07 -23.46
C CYS A 54 -12.47 -17.08 -23.41
N ALA A 55 -11.23 -16.60 -23.34
CA ALA A 55 -10.05 -17.45 -23.24
C ALA A 55 -10.02 -18.30 -21.94
N ALA A 56 -10.60 -17.77 -20.86
CA ALA A 56 -10.75 -18.47 -19.59
C ALA A 56 -11.97 -19.44 -19.55
N GLY A 57 -12.75 -19.56 -20.63
CA GLY A 57 -13.93 -20.42 -20.68
C GLY A 57 -15.10 -19.95 -19.80
N VAL A 58 -15.15 -18.67 -19.45
CA VAL A 58 -16.16 -18.10 -18.54
C VAL A 58 -17.28 -17.46 -19.34
N LEU A 59 -18.49 -18.02 -19.24
CA LEU A 59 -19.68 -17.41 -19.82
C LEU A 59 -20.04 -16.12 -19.06
N LEU A 60 -20.52 -15.10 -19.78
CA LEU A 60 -20.84 -13.80 -19.18
C LEU A 60 -21.96 -13.88 -18.14
N LYS A 61 -22.88 -14.84 -18.25
CA LYS A 61 -23.93 -15.09 -17.26
C LYS A 61 -23.39 -15.65 -15.94
N ASP A 62 -22.29 -16.39 -16.00
CA ASP A 62 -21.64 -17.06 -14.86
C ASP A 62 -20.51 -16.20 -14.26
N PHE A 63 -20.25 -15.02 -14.85
CA PHE A 63 -19.14 -14.14 -14.45
C PHE A 63 -19.16 -13.79 -12.96
N LYS A 64 -20.35 -13.52 -12.41
CA LYS A 64 -20.49 -13.07 -11.02
C LYS A 64 -19.98 -14.14 -10.05
N ASP A 65 -20.48 -15.36 -10.21
CA ASP A 65 -20.16 -16.49 -9.33
C ASP A 65 -18.69 -16.88 -9.49
N TRP A 66 -18.19 -16.89 -10.74
CA TRP A 66 -16.77 -17.11 -11.03
C TRP A 66 -15.85 -16.07 -10.36
N ALA A 67 -16.18 -14.77 -10.46
CA ALA A 67 -15.40 -13.71 -9.84
C ALA A 67 -15.49 -13.74 -8.30
N GLN A 68 -16.65 -14.13 -7.75
CA GLN A 68 -16.81 -14.36 -6.31
C GLN A 68 -15.95 -15.53 -5.83
N ALA A 69 -15.86 -16.63 -6.58
CA ALA A 69 -14.99 -17.75 -6.25
C ALA A 69 -13.50 -17.33 -6.21
N LEU A 70 -13.05 -16.47 -7.15
CA LEU A 70 -11.70 -15.91 -7.10
C LEU A 70 -11.50 -15.00 -5.88
N THR A 71 -12.48 -14.16 -5.55
CA THR A 71 -12.46 -13.31 -4.35
C THR A 71 -12.31 -14.16 -3.08
N ALA A 72 -13.07 -15.25 -2.98
CA ALA A 72 -13.02 -16.18 -1.86
C ALA A 72 -11.64 -16.82 -1.74
N ARG A 73 -11.10 -17.37 -2.83
CA ARG A 73 -9.74 -17.95 -2.86
C ARG A 73 -8.66 -16.98 -2.38
N ILE A 74 -8.71 -15.73 -2.83
CA ILE A 74 -7.76 -14.68 -2.40
C ILE A 74 -7.93 -14.39 -0.90
N SER A 75 -9.17 -14.26 -0.43
CA SER A 75 -9.46 -13.98 0.98
C SER A 75 -9.05 -15.13 1.89
N ASP A 76 -9.28 -16.38 1.48
CA ASP A 76 -8.90 -17.56 2.24
C ASP A 76 -7.39 -17.74 2.28
N ALA A 77 -6.68 -17.46 1.18
CA ALA A 77 -5.22 -17.43 1.18
C ALA A 77 -4.66 -16.38 2.17
N ALA A 78 -5.28 -15.20 2.25
CA ALA A 78 -4.86 -14.16 3.18
C ALA A 78 -5.14 -14.53 4.64
N LYS A 79 -6.29 -15.15 4.93
CA LYS A 79 -6.59 -15.70 6.27
C LYS A 79 -5.60 -16.80 6.65
N ALA A 80 -5.31 -17.73 5.73
CA ALA A 80 -4.36 -18.80 5.94
C ALA A 80 -2.94 -18.26 6.20
N ALA A 81 -2.49 -17.25 5.44
CA ALA A 81 -1.20 -16.60 5.67
C ALA A 81 -1.12 -15.93 7.06
N ALA A 82 -2.19 -15.25 7.49
CA ALA A 82 -2.26 -14.67 8.83
C ALA A 82 -2.20 -15.76 9.91
N GLN A 83 -2.99 -16.82 9.76
CA GLN A 83 -3.03 -17.96 10.69
C GLN A 83 -1.66 -18.65 10.80
N GLN A 84 -1.02 -18.95 9.67
CA GLN A 84 0.30 -19.59 9.63
C GLN A 84 1.38 -18.75 10.31
N ALA A 85 1.29 -17.43 10.21
CA ALA A 85 2.21 -16.51 10.87
C ALA A 85 1.87 -16.24 12.35
N GLY A 86 0.76 -16.79 12.86
CA GLY A 86 0.25 -16.48 14.20
C GLY A 86 -0.17 -15.01 14.35
N ARG A 87 -0.68 -14.40 13.27
CA ARG A 87 -1.04 -12.98 13.18
C ARG A 87 -2.53 -12.77 13.00
N PRO A 88 -3.07 -11.62 13.46
CA PRO A 88 -4.49 -11.37 13.34
C PRO A 88 -4.90 -11.11 11.90
N TYR A 89 -6.06 -11.68 11.52
CA TYR A 89 -6.87 -11.25 10.40
C TYR A 89 -8.07 -10.48 10.95
N GLN A 90 -8.29 -9.22 10.53
CA GLN A 90 -9.40 -8.40 11.03
C GLN A 90 -10.17 -7.75 9.88
N TYR A 91 -11.50 -7.79 9.96
CA TYR A 91 -12.36 -7.00 9.08
C TYR A 91 -12.62 -5.63 9.70
N LEU A 92 -12.23 -4.57 9.00
CA LEU A 92 -12.39 -3.19 9.42
C LEU A 92 -13.63 -2.60 8.77
N VAL A 93 -14.62 -2.27 9.60
CA VAL A 93 -15.92 -1.77 9.15
C VAL A 93 -15.85 -0.29 8.78
N SER A 94 -15.13 0.51 9.58
CA SER A 94 -15.06 1.96 9.38
C SER A 94 -13.94 2.32 8.41
N PRO A 95 -14.22 3.15 7.38
CA PRO A 95 -13.18 3.68 6.49
C PRO A 95 -12.19 4.60 7.23
N ASP A 96 -12.62 5.21 8.34
CA ASP A 96 -11.83 6.16 9.13
C ASP A 96 -10.82 5.47 10.06
N THR A 97 -10.83 4.12 10.11
CA THR A 97 -9.86 3.38 10.91
C THR A 97 -8.46 3.55 10.31
N ASP A 98 -7.54 4.16 11.08
CA ASP A 98 -6.14 4.26 10.69
C ASP A 98 -5.46 2.89 10.78
N LYS A 99 -5.42 2.22 9.63
CA LYS A 99 -4.83 0.89 9.44
C LYS A 99 -3.34 0.88 9.78
N LEU A 100 -2.61 1.98 9.53
CA LEU A 100 -1.19 2.06 9.82
C LEU A 100 -0.95 2.20 11.33
N ALA A 101 -1.74 3.03 12.02
CA ALA A 101 -1.68 3.15 13.46
C ALA A 101 -1.97 1.80 14.14
N LEU A 102 -3.03 1.10 13.70
CA LEU A 102 -3.39 -0.22 14.22
C LEU A 102 -2.29 -1.26 13.98
N ALA A 103 -1.69 -1.28 12.78
CA ALA A 103 -0.55 -2.16 12.50
C ALA A 103 0.66 -1.85 13.39
N ARG A 104 0.94 -0.57 13.65
CA ARG A 104 2.03 -0.16 14.56
C ARG A 104 1.78 -0.61 15.99
N GLU A 105 0.55 -0.48 16.47
CA GLU A 105 0.15 -0.93 17.80
C GLU A 105 0.36 -2.45 17.94
N ILE A 106 -0.13 -3.24 16.98
CA ILE A 106 0.04 -4.70 16.96
C ILE A 106 1.54 -5.06 16.91
N ALA A 107 2.31 -4.41 16.03
CA ALA A 107 3.74 -4.66 15.92
C ALA A 107 4.50 -4.36 17.22
N ALA A 108 4.13 -3.29 17.93
CA ALA A 108 4.75 -2.93 19.20
C ALA A 108 4.34 -3.89 20.32
N ARG A 109 3.04 -4.14 20.50
CA ARG A 109 2.48 -5.06 21.49
C ARG A 109 3.07 -6.46 21.37
N ASP A 110 3.12 -6.98 20.15
CA ASP A 110 3.56 -8.35 19.87
C ASP A 110 5.06 -8.44 19.56
N ARG A 111 5.79 -7.31 19.71
CA ARG A 111 7.25 -7.17 19.47
C ARG A 111 7.70 -7.73 18.11
N VAL A 112 6.91 -7.48 17.06
CA VAL A 112 7.18 -7.96 15.70
C VAL A 112 8.32 -7.19 15.07
N GLN A 113 9.50 -7.80 15.02
CA GLN A 113 10.68 -7.19 14.40
C GLN A 113 10.77 -7.46 12.90
N ARG A 114 10.30 -8.62 12.45
CA ARG A 114 10.35 -9.08 11.05
C ARG A 114 9.13 -9.93 10.71
N GLY A 115 8.70 -9.89 9.45
CA GLY A 115 7.61 -10.71 8.94
C GLY A 115 6.24 -10.05 9.06
N LEU A 116 5.18 -10.85 8.85
CA LEU A 116 3.80 -10.38 8.87
C LEU A 116 3.43 -9.82 10.26
N VAL A 117 2.75 -8.69 10.27
CA VAL A 117 2.22 -8.02 11.48
C VAL A 117 0.73 -8.32 11.62
N ALA A 118 -0.05 -8.06 10.57
CA ALA A 118 -1.49 -8.28 10.53
C ALA A 118 -2.00 -8.31 9.08
N VAL A 119 -3.16 -8.92 8.88
CA VAL A 119 -3.95 -8.77 7.66
C VAL A 119 -5.24 -8.04 8.01
N PHE A 120 -5.49 -6.91 7.36
CA PHE A 120 -6.76 -6.21 7.47
C PHE A 120 -7.57 -6.36 6.20
N SER A 121 -8.87 -6.51 6.34
CA SER A 121 -9.80 -6.52 5.22
C SER A 121 -10.77 -5.35 5.37
N ALA A 122 -11.00 -4.62 4.28
CA ALA A 122 -11.86 -3.44 4.29
C ALA A 122 -12.55 -3.27 2.94
N VAL A 123 -13.75 -2.69 2.94
CA VAL A 123 -14.46 -2.35 1.70
C VAL A 123 -14.09 -0.92 1.29
N GLU A 124 -13.40 -0.79 0.16
CA GLU A 124 -12.87 0.49 -0.33
C GLU A 124 -13.40 0.80 -1.75
N PRO A 125 -13.47 2.07 -2.17
CA PRO A 125 -13.71 2.43 -3.56
C PRO A 125 -12.64 1.83 -4.49
N CYS A 126 -13.06 1.22 -5.58
CA CYS A 126 -12.18 0.68 -6.61
C CYS A 126 -12.81 0.74 -8.01
N THR A 127 -11.96 0.52 -9.01
CA THR A 127 -12.41 0.25 -10.38
C THR A 127 -12.44 -1.24 -10.59
N ALA A 128 -13.54 -1.76 -11.13
CA ALA A 128 -13.75 -3.19 -11.25
C ALA A 128 -14.43 -3.57 -12.56
N VAL A 129 -14.13 -4.78 -13.02
CA VAL A 129 -14.88 -5.43 -14.10
C VAL A 129 -16.23 -5.91 -13.57
N SER A 130 -17.29 -5.69 -14.35
CA SER A 130 -18.63 -6.24 -14.11
C SER A 130 -19.24 -6.69 -15.43
N VAL A 131 -20.32 -7.45 -15.38
CA VAL A 131 -21.14 -7.78 -16.55
C VAL A 131 -22.53 -7.20 -16.34
N ARG A 132 -23.08 -6.55 -17.36
CA ARG A 132 -24.45 -6.03 -17.35
C ARG A 132 -25.15 -6.32 -18.68
N GLY A 133 -26.48 -6.32 -18.67
CA GLY A 133 -27.26 -6.32 -19.89
C GLY A 133 -27.10 -4.99 -20.63
N ASP A 134 -26.91 -5.06 -21.94
CA ASP A 134 -26.98 -3.94 -22.85
C ASP A 134 -28.36 -3.91 -23.52
N ARG A 135 -29.07 -2.79 -23.40
CA ARG A 135 -30.47 -2.68 -23.86
C ARG A 135 -30.56 -2.63 -25.38
N GLU A 136 -29.57 -2.03 -26.04
CA GLU A 136 -29.56 -1.88 -27.49
C GLU A 136 -29.30 -3.21 -28.18
N SER A 137 -28.29 -3.96 -27.75
CA SER A 137 -27.98 -5.27 -28.34
C SER A 137 -28.76 -6.45 -27.76
N GLY A 138 -29.43 -6.27 -26.61
CA GLY A 138 -30.10 -7.35 -25.88
C GLY A 138 -29.14 -8.40 -25.30
N ARG A 139 -27.84 -8.10 -25.20
CA ARG A 139 -26.78 -9.05 -24.81
C ARG A 139 -26.10 -8.64 -23.51
N LEU A 140 -25.52 -9.63 -22.83
CA LEU A 140 -24.58 -9.35 -21.74
C LEU A 140 -23.27 -8.80 -22.29
N VAL A 141 -22.75 -7.75 -21.65
CA VAL A 141 -21.47 -7.13 -21.98
C VAL A 141 -20.64 -6.89 -20.72
N PRO A 142 -19.31 -7.13 -20.76
CA PRO A 142 -18.41 -6.65 -19.73
C PRO A 142 -18.37 -5.12 -19.72
N VAL A 143 -18.18 -4.55 -18.54
CA VAL A 143 -17.97 -3.13 -18.32
C VAL A 143 -16.93 -2.93 -17.24
N VAL A 144 -16.27 -1.78 -17.27
CA VAL A 144 -15.33 -1.35 -16.23
C VAL A 144 -15.93 -0.13 -15.56
N GLN A 145 -16.15 -0.22 -14.25
CA GLN A 145 -16.89 0.80 -13.51
C GLN A 145 -16.31 1.01 -12.12
N ARG A 146 -16.57 2.19 -11.56
CA ARG A 146 -16.30 2.48 -10.15
C ARG A 146 -17.35 1.80 -9.28
N ARG A 147 -16.90 1.16 -8.21
CA ARG A 147 -17.74 0.52 -7.17
C ARG A 147 -16.98 0.45 -5.86
N LYS A 148 -17.60 -0.13 -4.85
CA LYS A 148 -16.89 -0.58 -3.64
C LYS A 148 -16.56 -2.08 -3.76
N GLY A 149 -15.40 -2.46 -3.24
CA GLY A 149 -14.93 -3.84 -3.25
C GLY A 149 -14.02 -4.13 -2.05
N LEU A 150 -13.93 -5.41 -1.69
CA LEU A 150 -13.06 -5.86 -0.62
C LEU A 150 -11.59 -5.69 -1.02
N HIS A 151 -10.80 -5.17 -0.10
CA HIS A 151 -9.34 -5.07 -0.20
C HIS A 151 -8.71 -5.70 1.01
N LEU A 152 -7.53 -6.29 0.81
CA LEU A 152 -6.74 -6.93 1.83
C LEU A 152 -5.42 -6.19 1.99
N TYR A 153 -5.11 -5.75 3.20
CA TYR A 153 -3.88 -5.07 3.57
C TYR A 153 -3.01 -6.02 4.38
N HIS A 154 -1.92 -6.49 3.78
CA HIS A 154 -0.93 -7.30 4.46
C HIS A 154 0.14 -6.36 5.01
N TYR A 155 0.08 -6.05 6.30
CA TYR A 155 1.12 -5.25 6.96
C TYR A 155 2.25 -6.16 7.40
N LEU A 156 3.49 -5.78 7.11
CA LEU A 156 4.68 -6.55 7.47
C LEU A 156 5.84 -5.64 7.88
N CYS A 157 6.69 -6.14 8.76
CA CYS A 157 8.01 -5.58 9.03
C CYS A 157 9.02 -6.22 8.07
N HIS A 158 9.29 -5.56 6.95
CA HIS A 158 10.28 -6.00 5.97
C HIS A 158 11.71 -5.77 6.49
N PRO A 159 12.66 -6.72 6.31
CA PRO A 159 14.03 -6.58 6.81
C PRO A 159 14.79 -5.36 6.29
N THR A 160 14.43 -4.85 5.11
CA THR A 160 15.07 -3.69 4.46
C THR A 160 14.27 -2.40 4.55
N PHE A 161 12.94 -2.50 4.62
CA PHE A 161 12.04 -1.34 4.48
C PHE A 161 11.32 -1.00 5.78
N GLY A 162 11.45 -1.83 6.80
CA GLY A 162 10.66 -1.71 8.03
C GLY A 162 9.18 -1.96 7.78
N LEU A 163 8.32 -1.27 8.53
CA LEU A 163 6.88 -1.43 8.42
C LEU A 163 6.38 -0.93 7.05
N CYS A 164 5.84 -1.85 6.26
CA CYS A 164 5.27 -1.61 4.94
C CYS A 164 3.97 -2.41 4.78
N HIS A 165 3.26 -2.24 3.65
CA HIS A 165 2.10 -3.09 3.37
C HIS A 165 1.90 -3.39 1.89
N ALA A 166 1.29 -4.54 1.62
CA ALA A 166 0.71 -4.88 0.32
C ALA A 166 -0.82 -4.82 0.40
N ARG A 167 -1.43 -3.92 -0.37
CA ARG A 167 -2.87 -3.79 -0.56
C ARG A 167 -3.30 -4.53 -1.81
N VAL A 168 -4.25 -5.46 -1.69
CA VAL A 168 -4.75 -6.30 -2.78
C VAL A 168 -6.26 -6.08 -2.94
N GLN A 169 -6.69 -5.60 -4.11
CA GLN A 169 -8.09 -5.62 -4.51
C GLN A 169 -8.50 -7.07 -4.80
N THR A 170 -9.55 -7.58 -4.17
CA THR A 170 -9.93 -9.01 -4.32
C THR A 170 -10.87 -9.27 -5.49
N TRP A 171 -11.17 -8.26 -6.29
CA TRP A 171 -12.03 -8.33 -7.47
C TRP A 171 -11.25 -7.92 -8.73
N LEU A 172 -11.64 -8.43 -9.90
CA LEU A 172 -11.02 -8.05 -11.18
C LEU A 172 -10.98 -6.51 -11.31
N PRO A 173 -9.82 -5.91 -11.63
CA PRO A 173 -8.62 -6.53 -12.21
C PRO A 173 -7.48 -6.83 -11.22
N PHE A 174 -7.80 -7.03 -9.93
CA PHE A 174 -6.85 -7.43 -8.87
C PHE A 174 -5.66 -6.48 -8.72
N THR A 175 -5.91 -5.17 -8.68
CA THR A 175 -4.87 -4.17 -8.42
C THR A 175 -4.13 -4.51 -7.12
N VAL A 176 -2.80 -4.54 -7.19
CA VAL A 176 -1.91 -4.68 -6.04
C VAL A 176 -1.10 -3.40 -5.88
N GLU A 177 -1.06 -2.87 -4.67
CA GLU A 177 -0.25 -1.70 -4.31
C GLU A 177 0.66 -2.07 -3.14
N VAL A 178 1.96 -1.83 -3.28
CA VAL A 178 2.94 -2.01 -2.20
C VAL A 178 3.39 -0.63 -1.75
N TRP A 179 3.04 -0.27 -0.52
CA TRP A 179 3.47 0.97 0.11
C TRP A 179 4.70 0.72 0.97
N ILE A 180 5.73 1.54 0.76
CA ILE A 180 6.98 1.55 1.51
C ILE A 180 7.18 2.92 2.15
N ASN A 181 7.54 2.93 3.43
CA ASN A 181 7.95 4.13 4.14
C ASN A 181 9.41 4.47 3.78
N GLY A 182 9.61 5.49 2.94
CA GLY A 182 10.95 5.84 2.48
C GLY A 182 11.83 6.43 3.58
N ARG A 183 11.24 7.07 4.60
CA ARG A 183 12.00 7.60 5.74
C ARG A 183 12.51 6.49 6.66
N GLU A 184 11.70 5.47 6.91
CA GLU A 184 12.13 4.28 7.67
C GLU A 184 13.20 3.51 6.89
N TRP A 185 13.07 3.39 5.57
CA TRP A 185 14.10 2.78 4.75
C TRP A 185 15.43 3.55 4.83
N LEU A 186 15.40 4.88 4.72
CA LEU A 186 16.59 5.71 4.90
C LEU A 186 17.20 5.51 6.30
N ALA A 187 16.38 5.50 7.35
CA ALA A 187 16.84 5.27 8.72
C ALA A 187 17.58 3.93 8.85
N GLN A 188 17.07 2.85 8.24
CA GLN A 188 17.74 1.55 8.26
C GLN A 188 19.07 1.53 7.51
N GLN A 189 19.18 2.29 6.41
CA GLN A 189 20.46 2.44 5.70
C GLN A 189 21.47 3.21 6.55
N MET A 190 21.03 4.25 7.26
CA MET A 190 21.88 5.02 8.16
C MET A 190 22.35 4.17 9.35
N ASP A 191 21.47 3.38 9.94
CA ASP A 191 21.81 2.43 11.01
C ASP A 191 22.86 1.43 10.51
N ALA A 192 22.68 0.85 9.32
CA ALA A 192 23.63 -0.09 8.71
C ALA A 192 24.99 0.56 8.37
N ALA A 193 25.00 1.84 8.01
CA ALA A 193 26.21 2.61 7.75
C ALA A 193 26.90 3.13 9.03
N GLY A 194 26.34 2.87 10.23
CA GLY A 194 26.91 3.32 11.49
C GLY A 194 26.78 4.83 11.73
N LEU A 195 25.85 5.52 11.07
CA LEU A 195 25.65 6.98 11.20
C LEU A 195 24.88 7.37 12.48
N VAL A 196 25.01 6.56 13.54
CA VAL A 196 24.17 6.51 14.74
C VAL A 196 24.48 7.67 15.69
N GLN A 197 23.92 8.85 15.44
CA GLN A 197 23.72 9.90 16.47
C GLN A 197 22.41 10.70 16.27
N TRP A 198 21.34 10.02 15.85
CA TRP A 198 19.98 10.59 15.94
C TRP A 198 19.17 9.75 16.92
N SER A 199 18.65 10.38 17.98
CA SER A 199 17.76 9.72 18.92
C SER A 199 16.49 9.29 18.19
N ARG A 200 16.40 8.00 17.85
CA ARG A 200 15.17 7.39 17.34
C ARG A 200 14.12 7.53 18.46
N PRO A 201 13.04 8.31 18.30
CA PRO A 201 11.98 8.31 19.30
C PRO A 201 11.49 6.87 19.45
N ALA A 202 11.29 6.44 20.69
CA ALA A 202 10.94 5.07 21.03
C ALA A 202 9.80 4.58 20.13
N ARG A 203 9.90 3.34 19.62
CA ARG A 203 8.83 2.69 18.83
C ARG A 203 7.54 2.69 19.66
N GLY A 204 6.67 3.67 19.44
CA GLY A 204 5.44 3.89 20.21
C GLY A 204 5.16 5.36 20.58
N ALA A 205 6.17 6.23 20.60
CA ALA A 205 5.95 7.67 20.68
C ALA A 205 5.81 8.22 19.26
N GLY A 206 4.76 8.99 18.98
CA GLY A 206 4.60 9.72 17.73
C GLY A 206 5.84 10.55 17.44
N GLY A 207 6.76 9.99 16.66
CA GLY A 207 8.02 10.63 16.31
C GLY A 207 7.78 11.55 15.13
N PHE A 208 8.33 12.76 15.22
CA PHE A 208 8.58 13.87 14.27
C PHE A 208 8.19 13.79 12.77
N PHE A 209 7.92 12.60 12.24
CA PHE A 209 7.27 12.33 10.95
C PHE A 209 5.80 11.87 11.08
N SER A 210 5.19 11.99 12.25
CA SER A 210 3.75 11.83 12.44
C SER A 210 3.01 13.11 12.06
N ASP A 211 3.00 13.44 10.78
CA ASP A 211 1.90 14.22 10.24
C ASP A 211 1.78 13.94 8.76
N GLN A 212 0.82 13.09 8.43
CA GLN A 212 -0.04 13.27 7.27
C GLN A 212 -1.21 12.30 7.46
N LYS A 213 -2.34 12.88 7.86
CA LYS A 213 -3.67 12.28 7.72
C LYS A 213 -3.76 11.55 6.38
N SER A 214 -4.32 10.35 6.42
CA SER A 214 -4.77 9.62 5.24
C SER A 214 -5.67 10.54 4.40
N LEU A 215 -5.14 11.06 3.30
CA LEU A 215 -5.97 11.59 2.24
C LEU A 215 -6.43 10.39 1.41
N HIS A 216 -7.73 10.14 1.51
CA HIS A 216 -8.51 9.22 0.69
C HIS A 216 -8.43 9.57 -0.80
#